data_AF-V8R916-F1
#
_entry.id   AF-V8R916-F1
#
_cell.length_a   1.000
_cell.length_b   1.000
_cell.length_c   1.000
_cell.angle_alpha   90.00
_cell.angle_beta   90.00
_cell.angle_gamma   90.00
#
_symmetry.space_group_name_H-M   'P 1'
#
loop_
_entity.id
_entity.type
_entity.pdbx_description
1 polymer ?
#
loop_
_entity_poly.entity_id
_entity_poly.type
_entity_poly.pdbx_seq_one_letter_code
_entity_poly.pdbx_strand_id
1 'polypeptide(L)'
;MDPLYIEDTDDWLGNPTPLETCRHQLRMYENEFEALTLKLERALENIQGLVRDNDALTVDRNSLRAKLQYTEGELLSEKRRFADVSHQRDHLFQENQSLLRDARYRQN
;
A
#
# COMPACT_ATOMS: atom_id res chain seq x y z
N MET A 1 9.78 53.20 -63.53
CA MET A 1 9.79 52.58 -62.20
C MET A 1 11.13 51.89 -62.04
N ASP A 2 11.89 52.22 -60.99
CA ASP A 2 13.18 51.62 -60.71
C ASP A 2 12.99 50.12 -60.37
N PRO A 3 13.65 49.17 -61.06
CA PRO A 3 13.47 47.73 -60.84
C PRO A 3 13.85 47.23 -59.43
N LEU A 4 14.48 48.08 -58.61
CA LEU A 4 14.93 47.78 -57.25
C LEU A 4 14.06 48.44 -56.15
N TYR A 5 12.97 49.12 -56.50
CA TYR A 5 12.07 49.68 -55.50
C TYR A 5 11.23 48.58 -54.84
N ILE A 6 11.64 48.16 -53.65
CA ILE A 6 10.85 47.33 -52.74
C ILE A 6 10.02 48.29 -51.88
N GLU A 7 8.71 48.10 -51.86
CA GLU A 7 7.78 48.87 -51.02
C GLU A 7 8.14 48.66 -49.54
N ASP A 8 8.09 49.72 -48.74
CA ASP A 8 8.27 49.64 -47.30
C ASP A 8 7.05 48.93 -46.69
N THR A 9 7.26 47.69 -46.25
CA THR A 9 6.20 46.81 -45.74
C THR A 9 6.12 46.80 -44.22
N ASP A 10 6.89 47.63 -43.52
CA ASP A 10 7.03 47.58 -42.05
C ASP A 10 5.67 47.77 -41.33
N ASP A 11 4.71 48.43 -41.97
CA ASP A 11 3.36 48.66 -41.46
C ASP A 11 2.31 47.64 -41.92
N TRP A 12 2.64 46.70 -42.82
CA TRP A 12 1.64 45.78 -43.41
C TRP A 12 1.03 44.80 -42.41
N LEU A 13 1.80 44.43 -41.38
CA LEU A 13 1.39 43.42 -40.40
C LEU A 13 1.08 44.00 -39.02
N GLY A 14 1.46 45.25 -38.76
CA GLY A 14 1.30 45.94 -37.48
C GLY A 14 1.97 45.18 -36.33
N ASN A 15 3.14 45.62 -35.88
CA ASN A 15 3.76 45.00 -34.70
C ASN A 15 2.87 45.25 -33.47
N PRO A 16 2.54 44.20 -32.68
CA PRO A 16 1.73 44.39 -31.49
C PRO A 16 2.42 45.39 -30.57
N THR A 17 1.66 46.37 -30.09
CA THR A 17 2.20 47.35 -29.17
C THR A 17 2.66 46.65 -27.88
N PRO A 18 3.60 47.24 -27.13
CA PRO A 18 4.01 46.68 -25.85
C PRO A 18 2.82 46.45 -24.90
N LEU A 19 1.81 47.33 -24.93
CA LEU A 19 0.60 47.20 -24.12
C LEU A 19 -0.26 45.99 -24.53
N GLU A 20 -0.39 45.73 -25.83
CA GLU A 20 -1.13 44.56 -26.34
C GLU A 20 -0.40 43.27 -26.00
N THR A 21 0.93 43.27 -26.09
CA THR A 21 1.77 42.14 -25.67
C THR A 21 1.61 41.85 -24.19
N CYS A 22 1.69 42.87 -23.33
CA CYS A 22 1.47 42.71 -21.89
C CYS A 22 0.06 42.18 -21.57
N ARG A 23 -0.98 42.69 -22.24
CA ARG A 23 -2.35 42.22 -22.05
C ARG A 23 -2.52 40.77 -22.46
N HIS A 24 -1.90 40.35 -23.55
CA HIS A 24 -1.91 38.96 -23.99
C HIS A 24 -1.20 38.05 -22.98
N GLN A 25 -0.02 38.46 -22.50
CA GLN A 25 0.73 37.71 -21.48
C GLN A 25 -0.05 37.55 -20.18
N LEU A 26 -0.74 38.60 -19.71
CA LEU A 26 -1.59 38.52 -18.52
C LEU A 26 -2.69 37.47 -18.68
N ARG A 27 -3.37 37.42 -19.83
CA ARG A 27 -4.40 36.39 -20.10
C ARG A 27 -3.81 34.98 -20.14
N MET A 28 -2.60 34.82 -20.69
CA MET A 28 -1.92 33.53 -20.70
C MET A 28 -1.60 33.07 -19.28
N TYR A 29 -1.10 33.96 -18.42
CA TYR A 29 -0.84 33.63 -17.02
C TYR A 29 -2.11 33.31 -16.24
N GLU A 30 -3.19 34.07 -16.42
CA GLU A 30 -4.49 33.77 -15.81
C GLU A 30 -4.93 32.34 -16.12
N ASN A 31 -4.88 31.94 -17.40
CA ASN A 31 -5.21 30.58 -17.82
C ASN A 31 -4.28 29.52 -17.20
N GLU A 32 -2.98 29.80 -17.12
CA GLU A 32 -2.00 28.88 -16.49
C GLU A 32 -2.23 28.74 -14.99
N PHE A 33 -2.57 29.82 -14.29
CA PHE A 33 -2.90 29.79 -12.87
C PHE A 33 -4.17 28.98 -12.60
N GLU A 34 -5.20 29.11 -13.42
CA GLU A 34 -6.40 28.28 -13.33
C GLU A 34 -6.06 26.80 -13.52
N ALA A 35 -5.28 26.46 -14.54
CA ALA A 35 -4.86 25.09 -14.81
C ALA A 35 -4.01 24.49 -13.67
N LEU A 36 -3.12 25.28 -13.05
CA LEU A 36 -2.33 24.85 -11.90
C LEU A 36 -3.18 24.66 -10.65
N THR A 37 -4.16 25.53 -10.43
CA THR A 37 -5.11 25.43 -9.31
C THR A 37 -5.89 24.12 -9.39
N LEU A 38 -6.44 23.79 -10.56
CA LEU A 38 -7.15 22.52 -10.78
C LEU A 38 -6.27 21.30 -10.58
N LYS A 39 -5.00 21.35 -11.05
CA LYS A 39 -4.04 20.26 -10.81
C LYS A 39 -3.72 20.08 -9.33
N LEU A 40 -3.58 21.18 -8.60
CA LEU A 40 -3.31 21.17 -7.16
C LEU A 40 -4.49 20.58 -6.39
N GLU A 41 -5.72 21.00 -6.68
CA GLU A 41 -6.94 20.45 -6.07
C GLU A 41 -7.02 18.94 -6.27
N ARG A 42 -6.84 18.47 -7.51
CA ARG A 42 -6.83 17.04 -7.82
C ARG A 42 -5.70 16.29 -7.11
N ALA A 43 -4.51 16.88 -7.02
CA ALA A 43 -3.40 16.27 -6.29
C ALA A 43 -3.71 16.15 -4.80
N LEU A 44 -4.32 17.17 -4.19
CA LEU A 44 -4.73 17.15 -2.79
C LEU A 44 -5.81 16.09 -2.54
N GLU A 45 -6.81 15.99 -3.41
CA GLU A 45 -7.83 14.94 -3.33
C GLU A 45 -7.22 13.54 -3.41
N ASN A 46 -6.29 13.33 -4.35
CA ASN A 46 -5.58 12.05 -4.49
C ASN A 46 -4.77 11.71 -3.24
N ILE A 47 -4.03 12.68 -2.68
CA ILE A 47 -3.25 12.47 -1.46
C ILE A 47 -4.16 12.13 -0.29
N GLN A 48 -5.28 12.85 -0.12
CA GLN A 48 -6.26 12.55 0.92
C GLN A 48 -6.86 11.17 0.76
N GLY A 49 -7.17 10.75 -0.47
CA GLY A 49 -7.61 9.39 -0.78
C GLY A 49 -6.58 8.34 -0.36
N LEU A 50 -5.32 8.53 -0.77
CA LEU A 50 -4.23 7.61 -0.42
C LEU A 50 -3.99 7.52 1.09
N VAL A 51 -4.11 8.62 1.83
CA VAL A 51 -4.00 8.60 3.29
C VAL A 51 -5.12 7.78 3.90
N ARG A 52 -6.37 7.98 3.48
CA ARG A 52 -7.52 7.21 3.97
C ARG A 52 -7.38 5.72 3.68
N ASP A 53 -6.94 5.37 2.47
CA ASP A 53 -6.72 3.98 2.08
C ASP A 53 -5.58 3.36 2.90
N ASN A 54 -4.52 4.11 3.18
CA ASN A 54 -3.41 3.64 4.03
C ASN A 54 -3.85 3.39 5.48
N ASP A 55 -4.68 4.27 6.02
CA ASP A 55 -5.26 4.11 7.35
C ASP A 55 -6.13 2.84 7.42
N ALA A 56 -6.98 2.61 6.42
CA ALA A 56 -7.80 1.40 6.31
C ALA A 56 -6.95 0.13 6.22
N LEU A 57 -5.94 0.12 5.35
CA LEU A 57 -4.99 -0.99 5.23
C LEU A 57 -4.22 -1.26 6.53
N THR A 58 -3.88 -0.20 7.27
CA THR A 58 -3.19 -0.34 8.55
C THR A 58 -4.09 -0.98 9.60
N VAL A 59 -5.37 -0.61 9.66
CA VAL A 59 -6.36 -1.24 10.54
C VAL A 59 -6.52 -2.73 10.20
N ASP A 60 -6.71 -3.06 8.92
CA ASP A 60 -6.89 -4.44 8.47
C ASP A 60 -5.66 -5.30 8.75
N ARG A 61 -4.45 -4.78 8.46
CA ARG A 61 -3.19 -5.46 8.75
C ARG A 61 -3.03 -5.72 10.25
N ASN A 62 -3.40 -4.77 11.10
CA ASN A 62 -3.33 -4.96 12.56
C ASN A 62 -4.34 -6.02 13.03
N SER A 63 -5.56 -6.02 12.49
CA SER A 63 -6.59 -7.03 12.77
C SER A 63 -6.12 -8.43 12.38
N LEU A 64 -5.57 -8.59 11.17
CA LEU A 64 -5.03 -9.86 10.70
C LEU A 64 -3.84 -10.33 11.55
N ARG A 65 -2.94 -9.41 11.93
CA ARG A 65 -1.81 -9.73 12.79
C ARG A 65 -2.26 -10.22 14.17
N ALA A 66 -3.27 -9.60 14.76
CA ALA A 66 -3.84 -10.05 16.03
C ALA A 66 -4.46 -11.45 15.93
N LYS A 67 -5.21 -11.71 14.85
CA LYS A 67 -5.77 -13.05 14.58
C LYS A 67 -4.68 -14.10 14.40
N LEU A 68 -3.63 -13.77 13.65
CA LEU A 68 -2.48 -14.65 13.44
C LEU A 68 -1.84 -15.02 14.79
N GLN A 69 -1.50 -14.02 15.62
CA GLN A 69 -0.90 -14.24 16.93
C GLN A 69 -1.77 -15.12 17.83
N TYR A 70 -3.09 -14.90 17.80
CA TYR A 70 -4.03 -15.74 18.54
C TYR A 70 -3.98 -17.20 18.06
N THR A 71 -4.09 -17.43 16.75
CA THR A 71 -4.06 -18.79 16.18
C THR A 71 -2.72 -19.50 16.38
N GLU A 72 -1.60 -18.77 16.34
CA GLU A 72 -0.27 -19.31 16.66
C GLU A 72 -0.20 -19.74 18.14
N GLY A 73 -0.77 -18.93 19.04
CA GLY A 73 -0.89 -19.27 20.46
C GLY A 73 -1.71 -20.54 20.69
N GLU A 74 -2.88 -20.65 20.05
CA GLU A 74 -3.71 -21.85 20.12
C GLU A 74 -2.97 -23.08 19.57
N LEU A 75 -2.33 -22.96 18.41
CA LEU A 75 -1.56 -24.04 17.80
C LEU A 75 -0.41 -24.51 18.70
N LEU A 76 0.30 -23.59 19.35
CA LEU A 76 1.36 -23.93 20.31
C LEU A 76 0.80 -24.65 21.54
N SER A 77 -0.36 -24.21 22.03
CA SER A 77 -1.03 -24.87 23.16
C SER A 77 -1.44 -26.29 22.82
N GLU A 78 -1.98 -26.50 21.62
CA GLU A 78 -2.43 -27.80 21.16
C GLU A 78 -1.24 -28.72 20.88
N LYS A 79 -0.16 -28.20 20.30
CA LYS A 79 1.10 -28.94 20.11
C LYS A 79 1.68 -29.43 21.44
N ARG A 80 1.59 -28.64 22.52
CA ARG A 80 2.00 -29.08 23.86
C ARG A 80 1.12 -30.22 24.38
N ARG A 81 -0.20 -30.07 24.26
CA ARG A 81 -1.14 -31.15 24.63
C ARG A 81 -0.86 -32.45 23.89
N PHE A 82 -0.60 -32.38 22.59
CA PHE A 82 -0.22 -33.56 21.80
C PHE A 82 1.08 -34.19 22.28
N ALA A 83 2.08 -33.38 22.65
CA ALA A 83 3.33 -33.89 23.22
C ALA A 83 3.09 -34.60 24.56
N ASP A 84 2.27 -34.02 25.43
CA ASP A 84 1.91 -34.61 26.73
C ASP A 84 1.18 -35.95 26.55
N VAL A 85 0.19 -36.01 25.65
CA VAL A 85 -0.54 -37.24 25.32
C VAL A 85 0.40 -38.30 24.75
N SER A 86 1.33 -37.92 23.87
CA SER A 86 2.34 -38.84 23.34
C SER A 86 3.23 -39.40 24.46
N HIS A 87 3.67 -38.55 25.40
CA HIS A 87 4.49 -38.97 26.53
C HIS A 87 3.74 -39.93 27.46
N GLN A 88 2.48 -39.62 27.78
CA GLN A 88 1.61 -40.47 28.59
C GLN A 88 1.38 -41.83 27.92
N ARG A 89 1.10 -41.85 26.61
CA ARG A 89 0.98 -43.09 25.84
C ARG A 89 2.24 -43.95 25.97
N ASP A 90 3.41 -43.35 25.80
CA ASP A 90 4.69 -44.08 25.83
C ASP A 90 4.98 -44.64 27.23
N HIS A 91 4.71 -43.86 28.29
CA HIS A 91 4.79 -44.32 29.66
C HIS A 91 3.87 -45.52 29.93
N LEU A 92 2.58 -45.38 29.61
CA LEU A 92 1.60 -46.44 29.81
C LEU A 92 1.95 -47.70 29.02
N PHE A 93 2.46 -47.55 27.80
CA PHE A 93 2.90 -48.67 26.99
C PHE A 93 4.06 -49.44 27.65
N GLN A 94 5.06 -48.72 28.17
CA GLN A 94 6.18 -49.32 28.88
C GLN A 94 5.74 -50.03 30.16
N GLU A 95 4.88 -49.40 30.95
CA GLU A 95 4.32 -49.97 32.18
C GLU A 95 3.51 -51.24 31.88
N ASN A 96 2.66 -51.21 30.85
CA ASN A 96 1.87 -52.37 30.43
C ASN A 96 2.77 -53.55 30.02
N GLN A 97 3.87 -53.28 29.30
CA GLN A 97 4.86 -54.32 28.98
C GLN A 97 5.54 -54.91 30.21
N SER A 98 5.88 -54.08 31.20
CA SER A 98 6.49 -54.54 32.46
C SER A 98 5.53 -55.47 33.21
N LEU A 99 4.28 -55.03 33.38
CA LEU A 99 3.24 -55.80 34.07
C LEU A 99 2.95 -57.13 33.35
N LEU A 100 2.94 -57.14 32.01
CA LEU A 100 2.79 -58.36 31.23
C LEU A 100 3.94 -59.35 31.47
N ARG A 101 5.19 -58.86 31.62
CA ARG A 101 6.33 -59.73 31.96
C ARG A 101 6.15 -60.30 33.37
N ASP A 102 5.83 -59.46 34.35
CA ASP A 102 5.64 -59.90 35.74
C ASP A 102 4.52 -60.91 35.90
N ALA A 103 3.41 -60.73 35.17
CA ALA A 103 2.29 -61.68 35.16
C ALA A 103 2.71 -63.05 34.60
N ARG A 104 3.52 -63.07 33.52
CA ARG A 104 4.07 -64.32 32.97
C ARG A 104 5.04 -64.99 33.93
N TYR A 105 5.89 -64.22 34.61
CA TYR A 105 6.80 -64.78 35.63
C TYR A 105 6.04 -65.42 36.80
N ARG A 106 4.87 -64.88 37.18
CA ARG A 106 4.04 -65.44 38.26
C ARG A 106 3.25 -66.69 37.88
N GLN A 107 3.11 -66.99 36.59
CA GLN A 107 2.38 -68.17 36.10
C GLN A 107 3.28 -69.40 35.85
N ASN A 108 4.59 -69.21 35.81
CA ASN A 108 5.60 -70.28 35.74
C ASN A 108 6.16 -70.61 37.13
#